data_AF-A0A1L9TBV6-F1
#
_entry.id   AF-A0A1L9TBV6-F1
#
_cell.length_a   1.000
_cell.length_b   1.000
_cell.length_c   1.000
_cell.angle_alpha   90.00
_cell.angle_beta   90.00
_cell.angle_gamma   90.00
#
_symmetry.space_group_name_H-M   'P 1'
#
loop_
_entity.id
_entity.type
_entity.pdbx_description
1 polymer ?
#
loop_
_entity_poly.entity_id
_entity_poly.type
_entity_poly.pdbx_seq_one_letter_code
_entity_poly.pdbx_strand_id
1 'polypeptide(L)'
;MSSQSSMSDDDDLPNLREHRVGLYDAPNGQLYFGMGRVCEVGYNSGGRDSTYFRVRPLPGYGREGRYQFRDIFEHQPMPQQYYTQPLPEGNKPKRFEPPTKELERVPKLGEEAFGLYITPDHMHYHGVGRVIAVCQGASPCNGTLIIHVQPIAGKTGDKYRFHDPTFQTYMHDDNLPSAPYPEGAGKKGKKTGAFPSLPPNPSLGEEDYGAYIAPNGQWYCGVGRVVRIGVNAVDTTHAYVEPIPGKRGGRYNFCHPITRDWMPDDQLPWARQDASTL
;
A
#
# COMPACT_ATOMS: atom_id res chain seq x y z
N MET A 1 -30.05 13.73 34.50
CA MET A 1 -30.21 12.43 33.82
C MET A 1 -29.60 12.60 32.44
N SER A 2 -28.34 12.19 32.28
CA SER A 2 -27.62 12.31 31.01
C SER A 2 -27.67 10.95 30.31
N SER A 3 -28.47 10.87 29.26
CA SER A 3 -28.59 9.69 28.40
C SER A 3 -27.31 9.56 27.57
N GLN A 4 -26.47 8.58 27.92
CA GLN A 4 -25.39 8.13 27.04
C GLN A 4 -26.03 7.36 25.88
N SER A 5 -26.06 7.97 24.70
CA SER A 5 -26.33 7.27 23.44
C SER A 5 -25.08 6.47 23.10
N SER A 6 -25.09 5.17 23.40
CA SER A 6 -24.09 4.24 22.87
C SER A 6 -24.35 4.12 21.36
N MET A 7 -23.65 4.91 20.55
CA MET A 7 -23.45 4.57 19.14
C MET A 7 -22.58 3.32 19.13
N SER A 8 -23.24 2.15 19.06
CA SER A 8 -22.62 0.98 18.47
C SER A 8 -22.47 1.32 17.00
N ASP A 9 -21.29 1.83 16.63
CA ASP A 9 -20.82 1.84 15.25
C ASP A 9 -20.57 0.37 14.85
N ASP A 10 -21.63 -0.44 14.85
CA ASP A 10 -21.66 -1.66 14.08
C ASP A 10 -21.52 -1.17 12.64
N ASP A 11 -20.33 -1.41 12.06
CA ASP A 11 -20.01 -1.19 10.66
C ASP A 11 -20.97 -2.04 9.80
N ASP A 12 -22.20 -1.53 9.66
CA ASP A 12 -23.24 -2.14 8.86
C ASP A 12 -22.76 -2.08 7.42
N LEU A 13 -22.26 -3.24 6.99
CA LEU A 13 -21.97 -3.52 5.60
C LEU A 13 -23.13 -3.03 4.74
N PRO A 14 -22.87 -2.26 3.67
CA PRO A 14 -23.97 -1.80 2.83
C PRO A 14 -24.77 -2.98 2.33
N ASN A 15 -26.08 -2.81 2.30
CA ASN A 15 -26.94 -3.87 1.77
C ASN A 15 -26.70 -4.02 0.27
N LEU A 16 -26.72 -5.27 -0.22
CA LEU A 16 -26.78 -5.49 -1.66
C LEU A 16 -27.98 -4.72 -2.23
N ARG A 17 -27.76 -4.03 -3.36
CA ARG A 17 -28.71 -3.15 -4.04
C ARG A 17 -28.94 -1.77 -3.40
N GLU A 18 -28.29 -1.44 -2.29
CA GLU A 18 -28.27 -0.08 -1.75
C GLU A 18 -27.60 0.90 -2.73
N HIS A 19 -28.00 2.17 -2.73
CA HIS A 19 -27.33 3.21 -3.52
C HIS A 19 -26.25 3.87 -2.67
N ARG A 20 -24.98 3.71 -3.05
CA ARG A 20 -23.84 4.23 -2.29
C ARG A 20 -22.75 4.70 -3.25
N VAL A 21 -21.89 5.59 -2.77
CA VAL A 21 -20.66 5.92 -3.48
C VAL A 21 -19.67 4.77 -3.26
N GLY A 22 -19.09 4.26 -4.34
CA GLY A 22 -18.14 3.15 -4.25
C GLY A 22 -17.37 2.95 -5.54
N LEU A 23 -16.56 1.90 -5.55
CA LEU A 23 -15.73 1.52 -6.70
C LEU A 23 -16.52 0.66 -7.70
N TYR A 24 -16.24 0.84 -8.98
CA TYR A 24 -16.78 0.08 -10.10
C TYR A 24 -15.64 -0.43 -10.99
N ASP A 25 -15.56 -1.75 -11.15
CA ASP A 25 -14.66 -2.42 -12.09
C ASP A 25 -15.29 -2.36 -13.50
N ALA A 26 -14.82 -1.46 -14.36
CA ALA A 26 -15.37 -1.30 -15.70
C ALA A 26 -14.85 -2.38 -16.68
N PRO A 27 -15.55 -2.62 -17.81
CA PRO A 27 -15.15 -3.65 -18.78
C PRO A 27 -13.76 -3.51 -19.40
N ASN A 28 -13.18 -2.32 -19.38
CA ASN A 28 -11.81 -2.08 -19.84
C ASN A 28 -10.74 -2.40 -18.79
N GLY A 29 -11.13 -2.93 -17.62
CA GLY A 29 -10.22 -3.22 -16.51
C GLY A 29 -9.82 -1.98 -15.70
N GLN A 30 -10.33 -0.79 -16.02
CA GLN A 30 -10.12 0.41 -15.21
C GLN A 30 -11.11 0.48 -14.04
N LEU A 31 -10.68 1.15 -12.99
CA LEU A 31 -11.47 1.41 -11.80
C LEU A 31 -12.03 2.82 -11.82
N TYR A 32 -13.34 2.91 -11.60
CA TYR A 32 -14.01 4.19 -11.46
C TYR A 32 -14.65 4.30 -10.09
N PHE A 33 -14.71 5.51 -9.54
CA PHE A 33 -15.41 5.82 -8.31
C PHE A 33 -16.59 6.72 -8.58
N GLY A 34 -17.75 6.39 -8.03
CA GLY A 34 -18.98 7.13 -8.27
C GLY A 34 -20.16 6.59 -7.49
N MET A 35 -21.30 7.28 -7.59
CA MET A 35 -22.56 6.84 -6.97
C MET A 35 -23.18 5.74 -7.83
N GLY A 36 -23.37 4.56 -7.26
CA GLY A 36 -24.00 3.44 -7.95
C GLY A 36 -24.78 2.55 -7.01
N ARG A 37 -25.24 1.42 -7.54
CA ARG A 37 -25.94 0.40 -6.77
C ARG A 37 -24.98 -0.68 -6.32
N VAL A 38 -24.88 -0.91 -5.01
CA VAL A 38 -24.03 -1.94 -4.40
C VAL A 38 -24.36 -3.30 -5.04
N CYS A 39 -23.37 -3.91 -5.67
CA CYS A 39 -23.50 -5.16 -6.41
C CYS A 39 -22.61 -6.28 -5.86
N GLU A 40 -21.67 -5.92 -5.00
CA GLU A 40 -20.77 -6.84 -4.33
C GLU A 40 -20.43 -6.27 -2.95
N VAL A 41 -20.38 -7.15 -1.96
CA VAL A 41 -19.88 -6.86 -0.62
C VAL A 41 -18.99 -8.03 -0.24
N GLY A 42 -17.82 -7.74 0.30
CA GLY A 42 -16.86 -8.77 0.69
C GLY A 42 -15.91 -8.28 1.76
N TYR A 43 -14.98 -9.16 2.13
CA TYR A 43 -13.91 -8.87 3.06
C TYR A 43 -12.59 -8.87 2.31
N ASN A 44 -11.77 -7.85 2.53
CA ASN A 44 -10.40 -7.79 2.04
C ASN A 44 -9.60 -8.94 2.67
N SER A 45 -8.50 -9.33 2.02
CA SER A 45 -7.59 -10.39 2.49
C SER A 45 -6.97 -10.11 3.87
N GLY A 46 -7.11 -8.90 4.41
CA GLY A 46 -6.67 -8.51 5.76
C GLY A 46 -7.51 -9.08 6.92
N GLY A 47 -8.62 -9.75 6.64
CA GLY A 47 -9.51 -10.35 7.65
C GLY A 47 -10.91 -9.74 7.65
N ARG A 48 -11.76 -10.20 8.59
CA ARG A 48 -13.18 -9.79 8.69
C ARG A 48 -13.36 -8.29 8.99
N ASP A 49 -12.34 -7.62 9.50
CA ASP A 49 -12.41 -6.23 9.96
C ASP A 49 -12.15 -5.22 8.83
N SER A 50 -11.85 -5.68 7.61
CA SER A 50 -11.68 -4.81 6.44
C SER A 50 -12.66 -5.24 5.36
N THR A 51 -13.76 -4.50 5.26
CA THR A 51 -14.80 -4.77 4.28
C THR A 51 -14.60 -3.94 3.03
N TYR A 52 -14.95 -4.49 1.87
CA TYR A 52 -15.10 -3.72 0.64
C TYR A 52 -16.49 -3.92 0.07
N PHE A 53 -16.92 -2.97 -0.74
CA PHE A 53 -18.08 -3.14 -1.60
C PHE A 53 -17.81 -2.53 -2.97
N ARG A 54 -18.48 -3.05 -3.99
CA ARG A 54 -18.47 -2.51 -5.35
C ARG A 54 -19.86 -2.03 -5.70
N VAL A 55 -19.93 -0.99 -6.51
CA VAL A 55 -21.16 -0.41 -7.00
C VAL A 55 -21.21 -0.57 -8.52
N ARG A 56 -22.43 -0.72 -9.05
CA ARG A 56 -22.69 -0.70 -10.49
C ARG A 56 -23.28 0.66 -10.86
N PRO A 57 -22.82 1.30 -11.95
CA PRO A 57 -23.47 2.50 -12.47
C PRO A 57 -24.93 2.20 -12.78
N LEU A 58 -25.79 3.17 -12.46
CA LEU A 58 -27.22 3.07 -12.72
C LEU A 58 -27.55 3.80 -14.03
N PRO A 59 -28.32 3.19 -14.95
CA PRO A 59 -28.78 3.88 -16.15
C PRO A 59 -29.54 5.17 -15.79
N GLY A 60 -29.11 6.30 -16.35
CA GLY A 60 -29.73 7.62 -16.08
C GLY A 60 -29.17 8.35 -14.86
N TYR A 61 -28.37 7.70 -14.01
CA TYR A 61 -27.63 8.33 -12.92
C TYR A 61 -26.21 8.65 -13.38
N GLY A 62 -25.73 9.87 -13.10
CA GLY A 62 -24.35 10.25 -13.37
C GLY A 62 -24.01 10.54 -14.83
N ARG A 63 -24.98 10.81 -15.72
CA ARG A 63 -24.67 11.35 -17.06
C ARG A 63 -24.26 12.82 -17.01
N GLU A 64 -24.83 13.58 -16.08
CA GLU A 64 -24.53 15.00 -15.87
C GLU A 64 -24.48 15.32 -14.37
N GLY A 65 -23.43 16.02 -13.93
CA GLY A 65 -23.33 16.55 -12.55
C GLY A 65 -22.53 15.71 -11.56
N ARG A 66 -22.88 15.84 -10.26
CA ARG A 66 -22.07 15.43 -9.10
C ARG A 66 -21.95 13.91 -8.87
N TYR A 67 -22.59 13.11 -9.72
CA TYR A 67 -22.68 11.65 -9.57
C TYR A 67 -22.02 10.87 -10.73
N GLN A 68 -21.21 11.54 -11.55
CA GLN A 68 -20.40 10.89 -12.58
C GLN A 68 -19.37 9.96 -11.94
N PHE A 69 -19.27 8.74 -12.47
CA PHE A 69 -18.12 7.88 -12.22
C PHE A 69 -16.88 8.52 -12.83
N ARG A 70 -15.79 8.56 -12.07
CA ARG A 70 -14.52 9.15 -12.48
C ARG A 70 -13.39 8.18 -12.24
N ASP A 71 -12.39 8.23 -13.12
CA ASP A 71 -11.14 7.52 -12.92
C ASP A 71 -10.55 7.96 -11.57
N ILE A 72 -10.13 7.00 -10.75
CA ILE A 72 -9.69 7.29 -9.38
C ILE A 72 -8.36 8.04 -9.33
N PHE A 73 -7.57 7.98 -10.41
CA PHE A 73 -6.26 8.61 -10.49
C PHE A 73 -6.30 9.90 -11.30
N GLU A 74 -6.90 9.87 -12.49
CA GLU A 74 -6.90 10.99 -13.43
C GLU A 74 -8.12 11.92 -13.26
N HIS A 75 -9.10 11.52 -12.45
CA HIS A 75 -10.38 12.19 -12.24
C HIS A 75 -11.20 12.45 -13.52
N GLN A 76 -10.82 11.80 -14.63
CA GLN A 76 -11.51 11.90 -15.89
C GLN A 76 -12.86 11.18 -15.82
N PRO A 77 -13.93 11.72 -16.45
CA PRO A 77 -15.22 11.05 -16.49
C PRO A 77 -15.12 9.66 -17.13
N MET A 78 -15.81 8.68 -16.54
CA MET A 78 -15.93 7.35 -17.13
C MET A 78 -16.56 7.43 -18.52
N PRO A 79 -16.00 6.79 -19.56
CA PRO A 79 -16.60 6.75 -20.88
C PRO A 79 -18.05 6.26 -20.86
N GLN A 80 -18.92 6.93 -21.63
CA GLN A 80 -20.37 6.71 -21.59
C GLN A 80 -20.78 5.25 -21.88
N GLN A 81 -19.97 4.54 -22.68
CA GLN A 81 -20.18 3.14 -23.05
C GLN A 81 -20.14 2.16 -21.85
N TYR A 82 -19.52 2.53 -20.72
CA TYR A 82 -19.41 1.67 -19.54
C TYR A 82 -20.57 1.81 -18.55
N TYR A 83 -21.50 2.76 -18.75
CA TYR A 83 -22.66 2.95 -17.88
C TYR A 83 -23.81 1.95 -18.15
N THR A 84 -23.84 1.29 -19.31
CA THR A 84 -25.04 0.59 -19.81
C THR A 84 -24.88 -0.91 -20.00
N GLN A 85 -23.68 -1.46 -19.87
CA GLN A 85 -23.47 -2.90 -20.04
C GLN A 85 -23.05 -3.52 -18.71
N PRO A 86 -23.93 -4.30 -18.04
CA PRO A 86 -23.42 -5.21 -17.02
C PRO A 86 -22.41 -6.12 -17.69
N LEU A 87 -21.22 -6.27 -17.11
CA LEU A 87 -20.31 -7.33 -17.50
C LEU A 87 -21.12 -8.65 -17.52
N PRO A 88 -21.09 -9.42 -18.63
CA PRO A 88 -21.62 -10.77 -18.64
C PRO A 88 -21.09 -11.50 -17.41
N GLU A 89 -21.92 -12.28 -16.71
CA GLU A 89 -21.54 -12.88 -15.42
C GLU A 89 -20.29 -13.78 -15.50
N GLY A 90 -19.86 -14.18 -16.72
CA GLY A 90 -18.61 -14.91 -16.99
C GLY A 90 -17.38 -14.06 -17.36
N ASN A 91 -17.50 -12.74 -17.53
CA ASN A 91 -16.39 -11.85 -17.92
C ASN A 91 -15.85 -11.02 -16.75
N LYS A 92 -16.17 -11.38 -15.50
CA LYS A 92 -15.53 -10.74 -14.36
C LYS A 92 -14.03 -11.05 -14.44
N PRO A 93 -13.14 -10.03 -14.44
CA PRO A 93 -11.72 -10.29 -14.38
C PRO A 93 -11.45 -11.21 -13.19
N LYS A 94 -10.77 -12.34 -13.45
CA LYS A 94 -10.46 -13.31 -12.41
C LYS A 94 -9.59 -12.59 -11.40
N ARG A 95 -10.13 -12.36 -10.20
CA ARG A 95 -9.37 -11.73 -9.12
C ARG A 95 -8.20 -12.62 -8.76
N PHE A 96 -7.13 -11.99 -8.32
CA PHE A 96 -6.01 -12.73 -7.81
C PHE A 96 -6.47 -13.47 -6.55
N GLU A 97 -6.49 -14.80 -6.63
CA GLU A 97 -6.71 -15.65 -5.47
C GLU A 97 -5.34 -15.99 -4.89
N PRO A 98 -5.05 -15.60 -3.63
CA PRO A 98 -3.80 -15.97 -3.01
C PRO A 98 -3.68 -17.51 -2.96
N PRO A 99 -2.46 -18.06 -3.13
CA PRO A 99 -2.24 -19.50 -3.06
C PRO A 99 -2.64 -20.01 -1.67
N THR A 100 -3.82 -20.64 -1.59
CA THR A 100 -4.41 -21.13 -0.34
C THR A 100 -3.69 -22.35 0.23
N LYS A 101 -2.91 -23.06 -0.58
CA LYS A 101 -2.24 -24.32 -0.20
C LYS A 101 -0.80 -24.14 0.33
N GLU A 102 -0.20 -22.95 0.24
CA GLU A 102 1.24 -22.79 0.55
C GLU A 102 1.58 -22.55 2.03
N LEU A 103 0.59 -22.39 2.92
CA LEU A 103 0.83 -22.13 4.35
C LEU A 103 0.85 -23.38 5.23
N GLU A 104 1.34 -24.51 4.71
CA GLU A 104 1.58 -25.71 5.55
C GLU A 104 2.67 -25.46 6.62
N ARG A 105 3.55 -24.48 6.38
CA ARG A 105 4.54 -24.03 7.37
C ARG A 105 4.74 -22.52 7.31
N VAL A 106 5.12 -21.94 8.44
CA VAL A 106 5.57 -20.54 8.52
C VAL A 106 6.90 -20.40 7.77
N PRO A 107 7.01 -19.51 6.78
CA PRO A 107 8.26 -19.34 6.04
C PRO A 107 9.32 -18.65 6.91
N LYS A 108 10.58 -18.98 6.67
CA LYS A 108 11.73 -18.40 7.38
C LYS A 108 12.17 -17.10 6.70
N LEU A 109 12.86 -16.25 7.46
CA LEU A 109 13.51 -15.07 6.90
C LEU A 109 14.44 -15.47 5.75
N GLY A 110 14.34 -14.76 4.63
CA GLY A 110 15.11 -15.02 3.41
C GLY A 110 14.49 -16.06 2.47
N GLU A 111 13.50 -16.87 2.89
CA GLU A 111 12.79 -17.78 1.99
C GLU A 111 11.89 -17.00 1.01
N GLU A 112 11.53 -17.64 -0.10
CA GLU A 112 10.53 -17.12 -1.03
C GLU A 112 9.14 -17.54 -0.58
N ALA A 113 8.25 -16.58 -0.41
CA ALA A 113 6.88 -16.84 -0.01
C ALA A 113 5.94 -15.78 -0.59
N PHE A 114 4.65 -16.13 -0.67
CA PHE A 114 3.61 -15.15 -0.87
C PHE A 114 3.42 -14.30 0.39
N GLY A 115 3.34 -12.97 0.25
CA GLY A 115 3.11 -12.09 1.39
C GLY A 115 2.85 -10.64 0.99
N LEU A 116 2.91 -9.76 1.99
CA LEU A 116 2.67 -8.32 1.90
C LEU A 116 3.98 -7.55 1.72
N TYR A 117 4.05 -6.75 0.66
CA TYR A 117 5.05 -5.72 0.46
C TYR A 117 4.44 -4.33 0.70
N ILE A 118 5.21 -3.45 1.34
CA ILE A 118 4.83 -2.06 1.60
C ILE A 118 5.82 -1.17 0.86
N THR A 119 5.29 -0.36 -0.04
CA THR A 119 6.05 0.54 -0.91
C THR A 119 6.34 1.88 -0.23
N PRO A 120 7.26 2.70 -0.77
CA PRO A 120 7.62 4.00 -0.19
C PRO A 120 6.45 5.00 -0.06
N ASP A 121 5.45 4.89 -0.92
CA ASP A 121 4.18 5.65 -0.89
C ASP A 121 3.14 5.06 0.08
N HIS A 122 3.56 4.08 0.91
CA HIS A 122 2.75 3.36 1.90
C HIS A 122 1.62 2.53 1.31
N MET A 123 1.65 2.22 0.01
CA MET A 123 0.72 1.29 -0.60
C MET A 123 1.06 -0.16 -0.22
N HIS A 124 0.02 -0.98 -0.14
CA HIS A 124 0.11 -2.39 0.25
C HIS A 124 -0.09 -3.26 -0.98
N TYR A 125 0.92 -4.09 -1.29
CA TYR A 125 0.84 -5.02 -2.40
C TYR A 125 1.10 -6.44 -1.94
N HIS A 126 0.41 -7.38 -2.56
CA HIS A 126 0.54 -8.79 -2.28
C HIS A 126 1.25 -9.48 -3.44
N GLY A 127 2.18 -10.39 -3.16
CA GLY A 127 2.94 -11.05 -4.21
C GLY A 127 3.94 -12.05 -3.65
N VAL A 128 4.61 -12.79 -4.54
CA VAL A 128 5.72 -13.66 -4.13
C VAL A 128 6.98 -12.83 -4.02
N GLY A 129 7.58 -12.84 -2.83
CA GLY A 129 8.80 -12.12 -2.54
C GLY A 129 9.70 -12.86 -1.56
N ARG A 130 10.83 -12.24 -1.21
CA ARG A 130 11.72 -12.73 -0.16
C ARG A 130 11.19 -12.30 1.20
N VAL A 131 11.03 -13.22 2.14
CA VAL A 131 10.50 -12.93 3.48
C VAL A 131 11.49 -12.08 4.28
N ILE A 132 11.01 -10.93 4.76
CA ILE A 132 11.80 -9.98 5.57
C ILE A 132 11.31 -9.90 7.01
N ALA A 133 10.04 -10.22 7.26
CA ALA A 133 9.50 -10.34 8.60
C ALA A 133 8.27 -11.26 8.60
N VAL A 134 8.04 -11.92 9.72
CA VAL A 134 6.78 -12.62 9.99
C VAL A 134 6.24 -12.06 11.29
N CYS A 135 5.06 -11.45 11.20
CA CYS A 135 4.39 -10.79 12.32
C CYS A 135 3.07 -11.49 12.60
N GLN A 136 2.68 -11.59 13.87
CA GLN A 136 1.31 -11.97 14.20
C GLN A 136 0.44 -10.72 14.03
N GLY A 137 -0.61 -10.80 13.20
CA GLY A 137 -1.52 -9.68 12.97
C GLY A 137 -2.17 -9.23 14.28
N ALA A 138 -2.37 -7.92 14.41
CA ALA A 138 -3.00 -7.32 15.59
C ALA A 138 -4.52 -7.59 15.68
N SER A 139 -5.14 -8.16 14.63
CA SER A 139 -6.57 -8.45 14.66
C SER A 139 -6.86 -9.50 15.75
N PRO A 140 -7.79 -9.21 16.68
CA PRO A 140 -8.16 -10.10 17.78
C PRO A 140 -8.80 -11.43 17.30
N CYS A 141 -9.08 -11.55 16.01
CA CYS A 141 -10.01 -12.54 15.50
C CYS A 141 -9.40 -13.83 14.95
N ASN A 142 -8.08 -14.05 14.81
CA ASN A 142 -7.53 -15.40 14.47
C ASN A 142 -5.99 -15.60 14.49
N GLY A 143 -5.18 -14.68 15.03
CA GLY A 143 -3.72 -14.88 15.03
C GLY A 143 -3.11 -15.03 13.63
N THR A 144 -3.78 -14.47 12.61
CA THR A 144 -3.33 -14.51 11.21
C THR A 144 -1.91 -14.00 11.12
N LEU A 145 -1.03 -14.81 10.54
CA LEU A 145 0.35 -14.41 10.29
C LEU A 145 0.41 -13.46 9.10
N ILE A 146 0.98 -12.29 9.31
CA ILE A 146 1.34 -11.35 8.25
C ILE A 146 2.79 -11.64 7.87
N ILE A 147 2.98 -12.19 6.67
CA ILE A 147 4.30 -12.42 6.10
C ILE A 147 4.65 -11.18 5.30
N HIS A 148 5.60 -10.39 5.78
CA HIS A 148 6.14 -9.29 5.02
C HIS A 148 7.22 -9.80 4.08
N VAL A 149 7.09 -9.43 2.81
CA VAL A 149 8.01 -9.80 1.75
C VAL A 149 8.52 -8.55 1.05
N GLN A 150 9.62 -8.71 0.34
CA GLN A 150 10.13 -7.74 -0.62
C GLN A 150 10.19 -8.35 -2.02
N PRO A 151 10.05 -7.55 -3.08
CA PRO A 151 10.34 -8.00 -4.42
C PRO A 151 11.76 -8.55 -4.54
N ILE A 152 11.94 -9.60 -5.34
CA ILE A 152 13.25 -10.25 -5.53
C ILE A 152 13.87 -9.66 -6.79
N ALA A 153 14.92 -8.85 -6.61
CA ALA A 153 15.60 -8.20 -7.72
C ALA A 153 15.98 -9.20 -8.83
N GLY A 154 15.67 -8.86 -10.08
CA GLY A 154 15.94 -9.69 -11.26
C GLY A 154 14.96 -10.85 -11.47
N LYS A 155 14.04 -11.14 -10.54
CA LYS A 155 12.97 -12.12 -10.76
C LYS A 155 11.76 -11.45 -11.41
N THR A 156 11.34 -12.00 -12.54
CA THR A 156 10.24 -11.49 -13.35
C THR A 156 9.23 -12.61 -13.68
N GLY A 157 8.09 -12.24 -14.25
CA GLY A 157 7.02 -13.16 -14.62
C GLY A 157 5.83 -13.09 -13.67
N ASP A 158 4.70 -13.68 -14.07
CA ASP A 158 3.40 -13.52 -13.40
C ASP A 158 3.41 -13.90 -11.93
N LYS A 159 4.23 -14.90 -11.54
CA LYS A 159 4.40 -15.34 -10.15
C LYS A 159 4.97 -14.25 -9.24
N TYR A 160 5.87 -13.40 -9.75
CA TYR A 160 6.57 -12.38 -8.97
C TYR A 160 5.95 -11.00 -9.11
N ARG A 161 4.76 -10.91 -9.72
CA ARG A 161 4.00 -9.67 -9.78
C ARG A 161 3.36 -9.39 -8.43
N PHE A 162 3.47 -8.14 -8.02
CA PHE A 162 2.80 -7.61 -6.86
C PHE A 162 1.50 -6.96 -7.31
N HIS A 163 0.40 -7.22 -6.60
CA HIS A 163 -0.92 -6.69 -6.91
C HIS A 163 -1.51 -5.99 -5.69
N ASP A 164 -2.23 -4.91 -5.93
CA ASP A 164 -3.00 -4.23 -4.91
C ASP A 164 -4.24 -5.09 -4.60
N PRO A 165 -4.46 -5.53 -3.35
CA PRO A 165 -5.61 -6.36 -3.02
C PRO A 165 -6.95 -5.61 -3.13
N THR A 166 -6.93 -4.29 -2.94
CA THR A 166 -8.11 -3.41 -2.97
C THR A 166 -8.52 -3.06 -4.39
N PHE A 167 -7.53 -2.68 -5.21
CA PHE A 167 -7.73 -2.21 -6.57
C PHE A 167 -7.53 -3.30 -7.62
N GLN A 168 -6.96 -4.45 -7.26
CA GLN A 168 -6.66 -5.56 -8.17
C GLN A 168 -5.80 -5.12 -9.36
N THR A 169 -5.01 -4.06 -9.18
CA THR A 169 -4.06 -3.54 -10.15
C THR A 169 -2.65 -4.04 -9.84
N TYR A 170 -1.80 -4.14 -10.86
CA TYR A 170 -0.40 -4.45 -10.64
C TYR A 170 0.33 -3.25 -10.02
N MET A 171 1.29 -3.55 -9.16
CA MET A 171 2.24 -2.55 -8.65
C MET A 171 3.02 -1.96 -9.82
N HIS A 172 3.17 -0.62 -9.83
CA HIS A 172 3.98 0.06 -10.82
C HIS A 172 5.46 -0.29 -10.66
N ASP A 173 6.21 -0.34 -11.76
CA ASP A 173 7.64 -0.72 -11.73
C ASP A 173 8.50 0.27 -10.92
N ASP A 174 8.09 1.54 -10.84
CA ASP A 174 8.77 2.56 -10.01
C ASP A 174 8.72 2.26 -8.51
N ASN A 175 7.80 1.40 -8.08
CA ASN A 175 7.66 0.95 -6.70
C ASN A 175 8.48 -0.33 -6.42
N LEU A 176 9.14 -0.92 -7.43
CA LEU A 176 10.07 -2.04 -7.23
C LEU A 176 11.41 -1.53 -6.69
N PRO A 177 11.97 -2.16 -5.64
CA PRO A 177 13.32 -1.85 -5.20
C PRO A 177 14.31 -2.22 -6.31
N SER A 178 15.25 -1.33 -6.59
CA SER A 178 16.22 -1.51 -7.68
C SER A 178 17.38 -2.45 -7.31
N ALA A 179 17.57 -2.78 -6.03
CA ALA A 179 18.58 -3.74 -5.60
C ALA A 179 18.10 -4.65 -4.45
N PRO A 180 18.71 -5.84 -4.29
CA PRO A 180 18.33 -6.81 -3.27
C PRO A 180 18.74 -6.36 -1.87
N TYR A 181 18.08 -6.91 -0.85
CA TYR A 181 18.52 -6.70 0.54
C TYR A 181 19.87 -7.37 0.81
N PRO A 182 20.81 -6.70 1.50
CA PRO A 182 22.02 -7.37 1.92
C PRO A 182 21.65 -8.53 2.83
N GLU A 183 22.17 -9.71 2.51
CA GLU A 183 21.98 -10.89 3.34
C GLU A 183 22.62 -10.63 4.70
N GLY A 184 21.84 -10.73 5.78
CA GLY A 184 22.31 -10.48 7.13
C GLY A 184 22.36 -9.00 7.56
N ALA A 185 21.72 -8.08 6.82
CA ALA A 185 21.65 -6.68 7.22
C ALA A 185 20.82 -6.48 8.51
N GLY A 186 21.50 -5.98 9.55
CA GLY A 186 20.87 -5.24 10.64
C GLY A 186 21.19 -5.76 12.04
N LYS A 187 22.08 -5.07 12.76
CA LYS A 187 21.97 -5.04 14.24
C LYS A 187 20.59 -4.45 14.52
N LYS A 188 19.68 -5.24 15.11
CA LYS A 188 18.34 -4.77 15.48
C LYS A 188 18.46 -3.42 16.17
N GLY A 189 17.88 -2.39 15.55
CA GLY A 189 17.78 -1.08 16.19
C GLY A 189 17.06 -1.24 17.52
N LYS A 190 17.49 -0.50 18.55
CA LYS A 190 16.68 -0.37 19.77
C LYS A 190 15.32 0.13 19.29
N LYS A 191 14.25 -0.64 19.54
CA LYS A 191 12.87 -0.31 19.13
C LYS A 191 12.62 1.16 19.44
N THR A 192 12.69 2.01 18.42
CA THR A 192 12.16 3.35 18.52
C THR A 192 10.65 3.22 18.63
N GLY A 193 10.00 4.18 19.29
CA GLY A 193 8.56 4.15 19.51
C GLY A 193 7.76 4.04 18.21
N ALA A 194 6.43 4.08 18.33
CA ALA A 194 5.55 4.17 17.17
C ALA A 194 6.08 5.22 16.18
N PHE A 195 6.01 4.92 14.89
CA PHE A 195 6.39 5.90 13.88
C PHE A 195 5.53 7.14 14.08
N PRO A 196 6.12 8.34 14.08
CA PRO A 196 5.33 9.56 14.17
C PRO A 196 4.32 9.54 13.03
N SER A 197 3.08 9.97 13.34
CA SER A 197 2.12 10.27 12.29
C SER A 197 2.76 11.27 11.34
N LEU A 198 2.71 11.00 10.04
CA LEU A 198 3.09 11.99 9.03
C LEU A 198 2.27 13.26 9.28
N PRO A 199 2.89 14.45 9.29
CA PRO A 199 2.11 15.68 9.29
C PRO A 199 1.29 15.75 7.99
N PRO A 200 0.10 16.35 8.05
CA PRO A 200 -0.86 16.29 6.94
C PRO A 200 -0.40 17.03 5.68
N ASN A 201 0.59 17.93 5.77
CA ASN A 201 0.99 18.81 4.66
C ASN A 201 2.52 19.04 4.66
N PRO A 202 3.32 18.09 4.14
CA PRO A 202 4.74 18.33 3.94
C PRO A 202 4.97 19.45 2.91
N SER A 203 6.03 20.24 3.06
CA SER A 203 6.43 21.28 2.10
C SER A 203 7.79 20.94 1.47
N LEU A 204 7.95 21.20 0.16
CA LEU A 204 9.22 20.97 -0.52
C LEU A 204 10.35 21.81 0.09
N GLY A 205 11.50 21.18 0.32
CA GLY A 205 12.69 21.80 0.90
C GLY A 205 12.69 21.90 2.43
N GLU A 206 11.56 21.67 3.09
CA GLU A 206 11.47 21.68 4.55
C GLU A 206 11.94 20.35 5.17
N GLU A 207 12.20 20.38 6.48
CA GLU A 207 12.51 19.18 7.24
C GLU A 207 11.22 18.48 7.65
N ASP A 208 11.03 17.25 7.19
CA ASP A 208 9.86 16.45 7.54
C ASP A 208 10.19 14.95 7.58
N TYR A 209 9.26 14.17 8.09
CA TYR A 209 9.29 12.71 8.05
C TYR A 209 8.85 12.21 6.68
N GLY A 210 9.57 11.23 6.13
CA GLY A 210 9.20 10.62 4.86
C GLY A 210 10.03 9.41 4.49
N ALA A 211 9.86 8.94 3.26
CA ALA A 211 10.60 7.82 2.68
C ALA A 211 11.86 8.30 1.97
N TYR A 212 13.01 7.72 2.29
CA TYR A 212 14.26 7.89 1.56
C TYR A 212 14.57 6.63 0.77
N ILE A 213 14.83 6.78 -0.53
CA ILE A 213 15.31 5.69 -1.39
C ILE A 213 16.83 5.69 -1.35
N ALA A 214 17.40 4.70 -0.67
CA ALA A 214 18.85 4.52 -0.55
C ALA A 214 19.49 4.09 -1.88
N PRO A 215 20.80 4.26 -2.05
CA PRO A 215 21.51 3.86 -3.27
C PRO A 215 21.47 2.36 -3.56
N ASN A 216 21.26 1.52 -2.55
CA ASN A 216 20.99 0.09 -2.70
C ASN A 216 19.54 -0.22 -3.13
N GLY A 217 18.75 0.78 -3.53
CA GLY A 217 17.37 0.60 -4.01
C GLY A 217 16.34 0.29 -2.93
N GLN A 218 16.74 0.17 -1.67
CA GLN A 218 15.80 0.04 -0.57
C GLN A 218 15.25 1.37 -0.16
N TRP A 219 14.13 1.33 0.58
CA TRP A 219 13.60 2.52 1.20
C TRP A 219 13.63 2.42 2.72
N TYR A 220 13.86 3.58 3.32
CA TYR A 220 13.91 3.76 4.76
C TYR A 220 13.02 4.94 5.12
N CYS A 221 12.55 4.97 6.35
CA CYS A 221 11.73 6.05 6.87
C CYS A 221 12.51 6.81 7.95
N GLY A 222 12.42 8.14 7.93
CA GLY A 222 13.18 9.02 8.82
C GLY A 222 12.87 10.49 8.55
N VAL A 223 13.42 11.37 9.40
CA VAL A 223 13.35 12.82 9.17
C VAL A 223 14.46 13.26 8.23
N GLY A 224 14.09 13.93 7.15
CA GLY A 224 15.00 14.47 6.15
C GLY A 224 14.45 15.73 5.48
N ARG A 225 15.13 16.22 4.45
CA ARG A 225 14.65 17.33 3.61
C ARG A 225 13.67 16.79 2.58
N VAL A 226 12.45 17.31 2.53
CA VAL A 226 11.43 16.90 1.56
C VAL A 226 11.87 17.29 0.15
N VAL A 227 12.01 16.30 -0.72
CA VAL A 227 12.43 16.50 -2.12
C VAL A 227 11.32 16.21 -3.12
N ARG A 228 10.31 15.44 -2.72
CA ARG A 228 9.13 15.15 -3.53
C ARG A 228 7.93 14.88 -2.63
N ILE A 229 6.76 15.34 -3.05
CA ILE A 229 5.49 15.05 -2.40
C ILE A 229 4.65 14.30 -3.42
N GLY A 230 3.99 13.23 -2.98
CA GLY A 230 3.06 12.47 -3.81
C GLY A 230 1.76 12.23 -3.08
N VAL A 231 0.75 11.83 -3.85
CA VAL A 231 -0.54 11.35 -3.35
C VAL A 231 -0.66 9.91 -3.85
N ASN A 232 -0.97 8.98 -2.94
CA ASN A 232 -1.11 7.57 -3.31
C ASN A 232 -2.54 7.26 -3.77
N ALA A 233 -2.82 6.00 -4.13
CA ALA A 233 -4.11 5.57 -4.67
C ALA A 233 -5.30 5.72 -3.71
N VAL A 234 -5.04 5.93 -2.42
CA VAL A 234 -6.05 6.16 -1.37
C VAL A 234 -6.10 7.62 -0.92
N ASP A 235 -5.64 8.54 -1.77
CA ASP A 235 -5.62 9.99 -1.53
C ASP A 235 -4.84 10.39 -0.26
N THR A 236 -3.86 9.57 0.13
CA THR A 236 -2.98 9.87 1.26
C THR A 236 -1.69 10.49 0.76
N THR A 237 -1.40 11.68 1.29
CA THR A 237 -0.15 12.40 1.02
C THR A 237 1.05 11.66 1.62
N HIS A 238 2.11 11.51 0.84
CA HIS A 238 3.38 10.97 1.29
C HIS A 238 4.54 11.87 0.84
N ALA A 239 5.62 11.88 1.62
CA ALA A 239 6.83 12.64 1.32
C ALA A 239 8.00 11.70 1.03
N TYR A 240 8.78 12.06 0.01
CA TYR A 240 10.13 11.54 -0.17
C TYR A 240 11.12 12.55 0.40
N VAL A 241 12.08 12.06 1.16
CA VAL A 241 13.06 12.88 1.86
C VAL A 241 14.48 12.45 1.54
N GLU A 242 15.40 13.41 1.61
CA GLU A 242 16.84 13.14 1.61
C GLU A 242 17.43 13.33 3.02
N PRO A 243 18.40 12.51 3.44
CA PRO A 243 19.15 12.76 4.67
C PRO A 243 19.80 14.15 4.65
N ILE A 244 19.66 14.90 5.75
CA ILE A 244 20.22 16.26 5.86
C ILE A 244 21.68 16.16 6.32
N PRO A 245 22.67 16.65 5.55
CA PRO A 245 24.07 16.63 5.94
C PRO A 245 24.30 17.27 7.33
N GLY A 246 25.09 16.59 8.17
CA GLY A 246 25.40 17.04 9.53
C GLY A 246 24.31 16.77 10.58
N LYS A 247 23.10 16.35 10.20
CA LYS A 247 22.04 15.95 11.15
C LYS A 247 22.04 14.43 11.31
N ARG A 248 22.33 13.93 12.51
CA ARG A 248 22.38 12.50 12.85
C ARG A 248 21.78 12.25 14.23
N GLY A 249 21.34 11.02 14.49
CA GLY A 249 20.79 10.61 15.78
C GLY A 249 19.31 10.93 15.97
N GLY A 250 18.67 10.23 16.91
CA GLY A 250 17.27 10.45 17.25
C GLY A 250 16.33 10.27 16.05
N ARG A 251 15.56 11.31 15.73
CA ARG A 251 14.59 11.32 14.62
C ARG A 251 15.23 11.36 13.22
N TYR A 252 16.51 11.71 13.13
CA TYR A 252 17.26 11.78 11.87
C TYR A 252 17.87 10.43 11.47
N ASN A 253 17.72 9.40 12.31
CA ASN A 253 18.13 8.06 11.94
C ASN A 253 17.05 7.44 11.03
N PHE A 254 17.47 7.01 9.85
CA PHE A 254 16.61 6.30 8.91
C PHE A 254 16.55 4.82 9.28
N CYS A 255 15.35 4.23 9.30
CA CYS A 255 15.18 2.81 9.58
C CYS A 255 14.18 2.14 8.64
N HIS A 256 14.30 0.83 8.50
CA HIS A 256 13.38 0.06 7.69
C HIS A 256 12.02 -0.02 8.42
N PRO A 257 10.91 0.33 7.77
CA PRO A 257 9.60 0.44 8.41
C PRO A 257 9.13 -0.88 9.05
N ILE A 258 9.47 -2.00 8.41
CA ILE A 258 9.05 -3.33 8.87
C ILE A 258 10.04 -3.96 9.85
N THR A 259 11.29 -4.20 9.42
CA THR A 259 12.28 -4.90 10.26
C THR A 259 12.79 -4.05 11.43
N ARG A 260 12.63 -2.72 11.36
CA ARG A 260 13.17 -1.73 12.31
C ARG A 260 14.70 -1.72 12.39
N ASP A 261 15.36 -2.25 11.38
CA ASP A 261 16.81 -2.15 11.26
C ASP A 261 17.20 -0.74 10.83
N TRP A 262 18.29 -0.24 11.38
CA TRP A 262 18.84 1.04 10.97
C TRP A 262 19.40 0.96 9.55
N MET A 263 19.22 2.03 8.79
CA MET A 263 19.88 2.21 7.51
C MET A 263 21.40 2.16 7.73
N PRO A 264 22.13 1.33 6.98
CA PRO A 264 23.59 1.31 7.07
C PRO A 264 24.20 2.67 6.71
N ASP A 265 25.27 3.07 7.39
CA ASP A 265 25.90 4.38 7.19
C ASP A 265 26.44 4.56 5.76
N ASP A 266 26.84 3.48 5.09
CA ASP A 266 27.33 3.50 3.71
C ASP A 266 26.24 3.79 2.66
N GLN A 267 24.97 3.80 3.08
CA GLN A 267 23.84 4.19 2.25
C GLN A 267 23.51 5.69 2.35
N LEU A 268 24.21 6.44 3.22
CA LEU A 268 24.02 7.88 3.33
C LEU A 268 24.71 8.63 2.17
N PRO A 269 24.13 9.74 1.65
CA PRO A 269 24.68 10.46 0.51
C PRO A 269 26.14 10.93 0.67
N TRP A 270 26.55 11.27 1.89
CA TRP A 270 27.91 11.76 2.18
C TRP A 270 28.95 10.64 2.37
N ALA A 271 28.55 9.39 2.60
CA ALA A 271 29.49 8.29 2.80
C ALA A 271 30.39 8.06 1.57
N ARG A 272 29.93 8.50 0.38
CA ARG A 272 30.69 8.40 -0.87
C ARG A 272 31.68 9.55 -1.08
N GLN A 273 31.45 10.71 -0.47
CA GLN A 273 32.32 11.87 -0.65
C GLN A 273 33.67 11.65 0.03
N ASP A 274 33.65 11.03 1.21
CA ASP A 274 34.85 10.74 2.00
C ASP A 274 35.74 9.64 1.38
N ALA A 275 35.19 8.80 0.49
CA ALA A 275 35.94 7.73 -0.17
C ALA A 275 36.74 8.20 -1.40
N SER A 276 36.44 9.40 -1.94
CA SER A 276 37.10 9.94 -3.14
C SER A 276 38.35 10.78 -2.85
N THR A 277 38.67 11.01 -1.57
CA THR A 277 39.80 11.83 -1.11
C THR A 277 40.96 11.03 -0.52
N LEU A 278 40.91 9.70 -0.62
CA LEU A 278 41.98 8.76 -0.24
C LEU A 278 42.57 8.08 -1.48
#